data_AF-A0A5C8HZ10-F1
#
_entry.id   AF-A0A5C8HZ10-F1
#
_cell.length_a   1.000
_cell.length_b   1.000
_cell.length_c   1.000
_cell.angle_alpha   90.00
_cell.angle_beta   90.00
_cell.angle_gamma   90.00
#
_symmetry.space_group_name_H-M   'P 1'
#
loop_
_entity.id
_entity.type
_entity.pdbx_description
1 polymer ?
#
loop_
_entity_poly.entity_id
_entity_poly.type
_entity_poly.pdbx_seq_one_letter_code
_entity_poly.pdbx_strand_id
1 'polypeptide(L)'
;MSVLDPRSPVDDLRRMYEEIREIGRRLDLLESPSGTQAFRTVAKLETAIDAAVLPVMVRNYEQPAAILPTASDFAIANTVVPDGYSRAIVQATAVASLRSNAAAGVTGGLIVACTITSSSAYTTWNDVAGQQYGFAAAPNTAILTGLVAGATISVRARVSFPQAFTLGRASVDGSILFLR
;
A
#
# COMPACT_ATOMS: atom_id res chain seq x y z
N MET A 1 39.07 -66.48 -36.17
CA MET A 1 40.02 -65.63 -35.42
C MET A 1 39.31 -64.33 -35.09
N SER A 2 38.84 -64.20 -33.85
CA SER A 2 38.20 -63.00 -33.34
C SER A 2 39.30 -61.95 -33.11
N VAL A 3 39.18 -60.82 -33.80
CA VAL A 3 40.03 -59.64 -33.57
C VAL A 3 39.63 -59.11 -32.20
N LEU A 4 40.51 -59.29 -31.21
CA LEU A 4 40.39 -58.66 -29.89
C LEU A 4 40.39 -57.14 -30.10
N ASP A 5 39.28 -56.48 -29.74
CA ASP A 5 39.15 -55.03 -29.71
C ASP A 5 40.26 -54.47 -28.80
N PRO A 6 41.17 -53.61 -29.30
CA PRO A 6 42.38 -53.19 -28.57
C PRO A 6 42.13 -52.18 -27.45
N ARG A 7 40.90 -52.09 -26.93
CA ARG A 7 40.52 -51.13 -25.89
C ARG A 7 40.99 -51.62 -24.53
N SER A 8 41.79 -50.81 -23.85
CA SER A 8 42.13 -51.11 -22.47
C SER A 8 40.91 -50.83 -21.58
N PRO A 9 40.68 -51.61 -20.52
CA PRO A 9 39.61 -51.36 -19.56
C PRO A 9 39.64 -49.94 -18.97
N VAL A 10 40.81 -49.29 -18.97
CA VAL A 10 41.01 -47.91 -18.52
C VAL A 10 40.42 -46.89 -19.52
N ASP A 11 40.51 -47.18 -20.81
CA ASP A 11 39.94 -46.32 -21.86
C ASP A 11 38.41 -46.36 -21.82
N ASP A 12 37.82 -47.53 -21.56
CA ASP A 12 36.38 -47.69 -21.39
C ASP A 12 35.87 -46.95 -20.13
N LEU A 13 36.62 -46.98 -19.02
CA LEU A 13 36.31 -46.23 -17.81
C LEU A 13 36.40 -44.71 -18.00
N ARG A 14 37.41 -44.23 -18.72
CA ARG A 14 37.55 -42.79 -19.04
C ARG A 14 36.39 -42.30 -19.89
N ARG A 15 36.02 -43.09 -20.90
CA ARG A 15 34.88 -42.79 -21.76
C ARG A 15 33.57 -42.72 -20.98
N MET A 16 33.30 -43.71 -20.11
CA MET A 16 32.11 -43.69 -19.27
C MET A 16 32.06 -42.47 -18.34
N TYR A 17 33.20 -42.05 -17.79
CA TYR A 17 33.28 -40.84 -16.97
C TYR A 17 32.95 -39.56 -17.76
N GLU A 18 33.44 -39.46 -18.99
CA GLU A 18 33.12 -38.34 -19.89
C GLU A 18 31.64 -38.32 -20.28
N GLU A 19 31.06 -39.48 -20.58
CA GLU A 19 29.63 -39.62 -20.90
C GLU A 19 28.75 -39.22 -19.70
N ILE A 20 29.08 -39.67 -18.47
CA ILE A 20 28.36 -39.27 -17.25
C ILE A 20 28.48 -37.75 -17.01
N ARG A 21 29.67 -37.17 -17.20
CA ARG A 21 29.88 -35.73 -17.04
C ARG A 21 29.11 -34.91 -18.07
N GLU A 22 29.01 -35.41 -19.30
CA GLU A 22 28.22 -34.78 -20.36
C GLU A 22 26.72 -34.87 -20.06
N ILE A 23 26.23 -36.04 -19.62
CA ILE A 23 24.84 -36.21 -19.19
C ILE A 23 24.52 -35.28 -18.01
N GLY A 24 25.42 -35.17 -17.02
CA GLY A 24 25.26 -34.25 -15.89
C GLY A 24 25.11 -32.80 -16.34
N ARG A 25 25.96 -32.32 -17.26
CA ARG A 25 25.85 -30.96 -17.81
C ARG A 25 24.55 -30.74 -18.59
N ARG A 26 24.11 -31.73 -19.36
CA ARG A 26 22.85 -31.66 -20.11
C ARG A 26 21.65 -31.67 -19.19
N LEU A 27 21.71 -32.44 -18.10
CA LEU A 27 20.70 -32.44 -17.05
C LEU A 27 20.64 -31.08 -16.35
N ASP A 28 21.78 -30.50 -15.95
CA ASP A 28 21.85 -29.15 -15.34
C ASP A 28 21.25 -28.08 -16.28
N LEU A 29 21.51 -28.17 -17.59
CA LEU A 29 20.94 -27.28 -18.59
C LEU A 29 19.43 -27.47 -18.78
N LEU A 30 18.94 -28.71 -18.70
CA LEU A 30 17.52 -29.04 -18.83
C LEU A 30 16.71 -28.73 -17.55
N GLU A 31 17.32 -28.87 -16.39
CA GLU A 31 16.76 -28.51 -15.08
C GLU A 31 16.87 -27.01 -14.80
N SER A 32 17.80 -26.31 -15.46
CA SER A 32 17.85 -24.86 -15.42
C SER A 32 16.57 -24.28 -16.03
N PRO A 33 15.82 -23.41 -15.32
CA PRO A 33 14.62 -22.81 -15.86
C PRO A 33 14.97 -22.06 -17.15
N SER A 34 14.46 -22.53 -18.28
CA SER A 34 14.71 -21.83 -19.54
C SER A 34 14.12 -20.41 -19.46
N GLY A 35 14.66 -19.45 -20.22
CA GLY A 35 14.10 -18.09 -20.25
C GLY A 35 12.60 -18.07 -20.56
N THR A 36 12.11 -19.05 -21.33
CA THR A 36 10.68 -19.26 -21.61
C THR A 36 9.89 -19.75 -20.39
N GLN A 37 10.45 -20.66 -19.59
CA GLN A 37 9.82 -21.12 -18.34
C GLN A 37 9.78 -20.00 -17.30
N ALA A 38 10.88 -19.24 -17.15
CA ALA A 38 10.93 -18.08 -16.27
C ALA A 38 9.90 -17.01 -16.69
N PHE A 39 9.86 -16.66 -17.98
CA PHE A 39 8.88 -15.69 -18.53
C PHE A 39 7.43 -16.13 -18.30
N ARG A 40 7.12 -17.42 -18.52
CA ARG A 40 5.77 -17.96 -18.27
C ARG A 40 5.40 -17.93 -16.79
N THR A 41 6.35 -18.15 -15.89
CA THR A 41 6.11 -18.08 -14.45
C THR A 41 5.84 -16.64 -14.00
N VAL A 42 6.59 -15.67 -14.52
CA VAL A 42 6.34 -14.23 -14.25
C VAL A 42 4.94 -13.84 -14.71
N ALA A 43 4.56 -14.16 -15.95
CA ALA A 43 3.22 -13.84 -16.46
C ALA A 43 2.09 -14.49 -15.64
N LYS A 44 2.29 -15.73 -15.17
CA LYS A 44 1.34 -16.41 -14.27
C LYS A 44 1.26 -15.72 -12.92
N LEU A 45 2.38 -15.26 -12.38
CA LEU A 45 2.42 -14.53 -11.11
C LEU A 45 1.71 -13.18 -11.23
N GLU A 46 1.97 -12.41 -12.28
CA GLU A 46 1.29 -11.15 -12.56
C GLU A 46 -0.23 -11.36 -12.64
N THR A 47 -0.67 -12.37 -13.41
CA THR A 47 -2.09 -12.73 -13.50
C THR A 47 -2.67 -13.11 -12.13
N ALA A 48 -1.92 -13.83 -11.30
CA ALA A 48 -2.36 -14.23 -9.97
C ALA A 48 -2.45 -13.05 -9.00
N ILE A 49 -1.51 -12.10 -9.09
CA ILE A 49 -1.52 -10.86 -8.29
C ILE A 49 -2.72 -10.01 -8.70
N ASP A 50 -2.93 -9.76 -9.99
CA ASP A 50 -4.04 -8.96 -10.51
C ASP A 50 -5.41 -9.56 -10.13
N ALA A 51 -5.47 -10.89 -9.98
CA ALA A 51 -6.65 -11.58 -9.49
C ALA A 51 -6.81 -11.55 -7.96
N ALA A 52 -5.74 -11.31 -7.21
CA ALA A 52 -5.74 -11.37 -5.74
C ALA A 52 -5.83 -10.00 -5.08
N VAL A 53 -5.39 -8.93 -5.76
CA VAL A 53 -5.32 -7.59 -5.20
C VAL A 53 -6.05 -6.56 -6.06
N LEU A 54 -6.70 -5.60 -5.41
CA LEU A 54 -7.33 -4.47 -6.09
C LEU A 54 -6.93 -3.15 -5.43
N PRO A 55 -6.08 -2.35 -6.06
CA PRO A 55 -5.75 -1.01 -5.58
C PRO A 55 -6.88 -0.02 -5.91
N VAL A 56 -7.23 0.81 -4.95
CA VAL A 56 -8.24 1.88 -5.07
C VAL A 56 -7.68 3.16 -4.46
N MET A 57 -7.81 4.28 -5.19
CA MET A 57 -7.45 5.59 -4.66
C MET A 57 -8.58 6.17 -3.82
N VAL A 58 -8.23 6.82 -2.71
CA VAL A 58 -9.17 7.44 -1.80
C VAL A 58 -8.83 8.92 -1.70
N ARG A 59 -9.76 9.77 -2.11
CA ARG A 59 -9.57 11.21 -2.02
C ARG A 59 -10.89 11.91 -1.78
N ASN A 60 -10.89 12.88 -0.87
CA ASN A 60 -11.95 13.85 -0.76
C ASN A 60 -11.40 15.17 -0.23
N TYR A 61 -12.03 16.28 -0.57
CA TYR A 61 -11.63 17.61 -0.16
C TYR A 61 -12.85 18.45 0.16
N GLU A 62 -12.70 19.31 1.18
CA GLU A 62 -13.74 20.22 1.63
C GLU A 62 -13.15 21.61 1.79
N GLN A 63 -13.69 22.56 1.03
CA GLN A 63 -13.23 23.94 1.01
C GLN A 63 -14.37 24.89 0.57
N PRO A 64 -14.81 25.85 1.41
CA PRO A 64 -14.39 26.00 2.80
C PRO A 64 -15.00 24.90 3.69
N ALA A 65 -14.19 24.31 4.56
CA ALA A 65 -14.66 23.48 5.65
C ALA A 65 -15.21 24.37 6.79
N ALA A 66 -16.30 23.95 7.42
CA ALA A 66 -16.86 24.66 8.56
C ALA A 66 -15.85 24.71 9.73
N ILE A 67 -15.76 25.87 10.40
CA ILE A 67 -14.78 26.07 11.47
C ILE A 67 -15.50 25.80 12.79
N LEU A 68 -15.30 24.58 13.31
CA LEU A 68 -15.95 24.09 14.51
C LEU A 68 -14.93 23.95 15.66
N PRO A 69 -15.27 24.43 16.88
CA PRO A 69 -14.38 24.35 18.04
C PRO A 69 -14.22 22.91 18.56
N THR A 70 -15.10 22.00 18.14
CA THR A 70 -15.08 20.58 18.48
C THR A 70 -14.57 19.74 17.31
N ALA A 71 -13.79 18.70 17.62
CA ALA A 71 -13.28 17.76 16.63
C ALA A 71 -14.41 17.11 15.84
N SER A 72 -14.51 17.46 14.55
CA SER A 72 -15.59 17.08 13.65
C SER A 72 -15.03 16.42 12.39
N ASP A 73 -15.79 15.51 11.79
CA ASP A 73 -15.37 14.82 10.57
C ASP A 73 -15.64 15.71 9.34
N PHE A 74 -14.61 15.90 8.53
CA PHE A 74 -14.62 16.61 7.25
C PHE A 74 -14.04 15.70 6.16
N ALA A 75 -14.25 16.08 4.89
CA ALA A 75 -13.67 15.41 3.74
C ALA A 75 -13.75 13.87 3.82
N ILE A 76 -14.97 13.35 4.01
CA ILE A 76 -15.22 11.91 4.18
C ILE A 76 -15.16 11.22 2.82
N ALA A 77 -14.24 10.28 2.65
CA ALA A 77 -14.16 9.43 1.47
C ALA A 77 -14.67 8.02 1.82
N ASN A 78 -15.66 7.54 1.07
CA ASN A 78 -16.27 6.24 1.28
C ASN A 78 -15.94 5.32 0.10
N THR A 79 -15.47 4.12 0.40
CA THR A 79 -15.16 3.08 -0.58
C THR A 79 -15.90 1.80 -0.21
N VAL A 80 -16.64 1.24 -1.17
CA VAL A 80 -17.37 -0.02 -1.00
C VAL A 80 -16.40 -1.18 -1.14
N VAL A 81 -16.50 -2.17 -0.24
CA VAL A 81 -15.76 -3.43 -0.33
C VAL A 81 -16.25 -4.21 -1.55
N PRO A 82 -15.39 -4.50 -2.55
CA PRO A 82 -15.77 -5.28 -3.71
C PRO A 82 -16.01 -6.75 -3.35
N ASP A 83 -16.78 -7.44 -4.19
CA ASP A 83 -17.06 -8.86 -4.00
C ASP A 83 -15.80 -9.73 -4.08
N GLY A 84 -15.74 -10.75 -3.22
CA GLY A 84 -14.60 -11.66 -3.10
C GLY A 84 -13.37 -11.12 -2.36
N TYR A 85 -13.41 -9.90 -1.80
CA TYR A 85 -12.31 -9.32 -1.02
C TYR A 85 -12.62 -9.32 0.48
N SER A 86 -11.76 -9.97 1.27
CA SER A 86 -11.96 -10.19 2.71
C SER A 86 -11.05 -9.34 3.60
N ARG A 87 -10.03 -8.72 3.01
CA ARG A 87 -9.01 -7.94 3.72
C ARG A 87 -8.67 -6.68 2.94
N ALA A 88 -8.16 -5.66 3.64
CA ALA A 88 -7.66 -4.46 3.00
C ALA A 88 -6.49 -3.85 3.77
N ILE A 89 -5.51 -3.32 3.06
CA ILE A 89 -4.51 -2.41 3.62
C ILE A 89 -4.92 -1.00 3.22
N VAL A 90 -5.23 -0.17 4.20
CA VAL A 90 -5.64 1.22 3.99
C VAL A 90 -4.51 2.11 4.46
N GLN A 91 -4.07 3.03 3.62
CA GLN A 91 -3.14 4.09 3.98
C GLN A 91 -3.73 5.42 3.56
N ALA A 92 -3.84 6.37 4.47
CA ALA A 92 -4.37 7.69 4.15
C ALA A 92 -3.76 8.79 5.02
N THR A 93 -3.75 9.99 4.48
CA THR A 93 -3.32 11.20 5.18
C THR A 93 -4.46 12.19 5.20
N ALA A 94 -4.87 12.60 6.39
CA ALA A 94 -5.75 13.74 6.58
C ALA A 94 -4.90 15.01 6.66
N VAL A 95 -5.30 16.05 5.95
CA VAL A 95 -4.65 17.36 5.99
C VAL A 95 -5.70 18.40 6.29
N ALA A 96 -5.38 19.34 7.17
CA ALA A 96 -6.15 20.56 7.31
C ALA A 96 -5.24 21.78 7.19
N SER A 97 -5.77 22.84 6.60
CA SER A 97 -5.12 24.15 6.56
C SER A 97 -6.11 25.25 6.90
N LEU A 98 -5.58 26.34 7.42
CA LEU A 98 -6.35 27.46 7.91
C LEU A 98 -5.56 28.77 7.89
N ARG A 99 -6.27 29.87 8.10
CA ARG A 99 -5.71 31.15 8.50
C ARG A 99 -6.27 31.54 9.87
N SER A 100 -5.37 31.84 10.81
CA SER A 100 -5.74 32.33 12.15
C SER A 100 -6.18 33.78 12.11
N ASN A 101 -7.31 34.07 12.74
CA ASN A 101 -7.77 35.45 12.97
C ASN A 101 -7.43 35.95 14.37
N ALA A 102 -6.74 35.15 15.18
CA ALA A 102 -6.30 35.60 16.49
C ALA A 102 -5.35 36.81 16.36
N ALA A 103 -5.29 37.64 17.39
CA ALA A 103 -4.37 38.78 17.41
C ALA A 103 -2.91 38.31 17.29
N ALA A 104 -2.03 39.18 16.76
CA ALA A 104 -0.60 38.89 16.71
C ALA A 104 -0.07 38.58 18.13
N GLY A 105 0.75 37.54 18.26
CA GLY A 105 1.25 37.05 19.56
C GLY A 105 0.35 36.03 20.26
N VAL A 106 -0.85 35.75 19.74
CA VAL A 106 -1.72 34.66 20.22
C VAL A 106 -1.47 33.39 19.40
N THR A 107 -1.42 32.24 20.04
CA THR A 107 -1.35 30.93 19.36
C THR A 107 -2.64 30.14 19.54
N GLY A 108 -3.03 29.42 18.49
CA GLY A 108 -4.17 28.51 18.51
C GLY A 108 -3.79 27.12 18.06
N GLY A 109 -4.26 26.12 18.79
CA GLY A 109 -4.04 24.72 18.42
C GLY A 109 -4.88 24.36 17.19
N LEU A 110 -4.25 23.71 16.21
CA LEU A 110 -4.88 22.98 15.13
C LEU A 110 -4.70 21.49 15.41
N ILE A 111 -5.81 20.77 15.46
CA ILE A 111 -5.82 19.33 15.68
C ILE A 111 -6.35 18.66 14.42
N VAL A 112 -5.60 17.72 13.88
CA VAL A 112 -6.01 16.91 12.73
C VAL A 112 -5.81 15.45 13.07
N ALA A 113 -6.81 14.64 12.81
CA ALA A 113 -6.71 13.19 12.89
C ALA A 113 -7.20 12.54 11.61
N CYS A 114 -6.50 11.50 11.16
CA CYS A 114 -6.98 10.65 10.08
C CYS A 114 -7.68 9.45 10.71
N THR A 115 -8.97 9.29 10.42
CA THR A 115 -9.77 8.18 10.91
C THR A 115 -10.07 7.22 9.77
N ILE A 116 -9.81 5.93 9.99
CA ILE A 116 -10.16 4.84 9.08
C ILE A 116 -11.20 3.96 9.80
N THR A 117 -12.18 3.41 9.08
CA THR A 117 -13.18 2.47 9.62
C THR A 117 -12.53 1.44 10.54
N SER A 118 -13.04 1.32 11.77
CA SER A 118 -12.61 0.34 12.78
C SER A 118 -11.10 0.39 13.11
N SER A 119 -10.43 1.51 12.88
CA SER A 119 -9.03 1.74 13.26
C SER A 119 -8.93 2.87 14.29
N SER A 120 -7.88 2.82 15.11
CA SER A 120 -7.48 3.92 15.96
C SER A 120 -7.13 5.14 15.11
N ALA A 121 -7.55 6.32 15.55
CA ALA A 121 -7.18 7.56 14.91
C ALA A 121 -5.73 7.93 15.25
N TYR A 122 -4.94 8.33 14.25
CA TYR A 122 -3.67 9.01 14.48
C TYR A 122 -3.90 10.50 14.47
N THR A 123 -3.44 11.20 15.51
CA THR A 123 -3.71 12.63 15.71
C THR A 123 -2.40 13.43 15.70
N THR A 124 -2.39 14.52 14.93
CA THR A 124 -1.32 15.50 14.88
C THR A 124 -1.81 16.82 15.43
N TRP A 125 -0.94 17.50 16.16
CA TRP A 125 -1.17 18.82 16.74
C TRP A 125 -0.21 19.81 16.08
N ASN A 126 -0.70 21.01 15.80
CA ASN A 126 0.15 22.11 15.38
C ASN A 126 -0.33 23.43 16.00
N ASP A 127 0.59 24.26 16.46
CA ASP A 127 0.27 25.59 16.96
C ASP A 127 0.37 26.61 15.82
N VAL A 128 -0.72 27.37 15.63
CA VAL A 128 -0.82 28.39 14.58
C VAL A 128 -0.84 29.77 15.22
N ALA A 129 0.14 30.60 14.88
CA ALA A 129 0.18 31.98 15.34
C ALA A 129 -0.93 32.84 14.72
N GLY A 130 -1.38 33.84 15.47
CA GLY A 130 -2.39 34.81 15.05
C GLY A 130 -2.00 35.55 13.78
N GLN A 131 -2.98 35.81 12.93
CA GLN A 131 -2.83 36.42 11.61
C GLN A 131 -1.99 35.62 10.58
N GLN A 132 -1.58 34.40 10.90
CA GLN A 132 -0.77 33.54 10.02
C GLN A 132 -1.55 32.36 9.46
N TYR A 133 -0.99 31.74 8.41
CA TYR A 133 -1.46 30.46 7.88
C TYR A 133 -0.87 29.30 8.69
N GLY A 134 -1.66 28.26 8.86
CA GLY A 134 -1.23 27.02 9.50
C GLY A 134 -1.78 25.81 8.78
N PHE A 135 -1.08 24.70 8.89
CA PHE A 135 -1.55 23.41 8.41
C PHE A 135 -1.09 22.29 9.35
N ALA A 136 -1.79 21.17 9.34
CA ALA A 136 -1.36 19.95 10.00
C ALA A 136 -1.76 18.75 9.14
N ALA A 137 -0.93 17.71 9.19
CA ALA A 137 -1.15 16.47 8.48
C ALA A 137 -1.05 15.29 9.45
N ALA A 138 -1.98 14.36 9.34
CA ALA A 138 -2.05 13.15 10.15
C ALA A 138 -2.10 11.94 9.23
N PRO A 139 -1.02 11.15 9.09
CA PRO A 139 -1.06 9.87 8.40
C PRO A 139 -1.71 8.80 9.27
N ASN A 140 -2.43 7.86 8.66
CA ASN A 140 -2.93 6.67 9.32
C ASN A 140 -2.87 5.47 8.37
N THR A 141 -2.56 4.31 8.92
CA THR A 141 -2.53 3.05 8.20
C THR A 141 -3.27 2.00 9.01
N ALA A 142 -4.13 1.23 8.35
CA ALA A 142 -4.90 0.17 8.98
C ALA A 142 -4.88 -1.09 8.12
N ILE A 143 -4.81 -2.25 8.78
CA ILE A 143 -5.07 -3.55 8.15
C ILE A 143 -6.45 -3.97 8.61
N LEU A 144 -7.37 -4.06 7.66
CA LEU A 144 -8.74 -4.49 7.89
C LEU A 144 -8.88 -5.96 7.49
N THR A 145 -9.56 -6.73 8.31
CA THR A 145 -9.82 -8.17 8.10
C THR A 145 -11.29 -8.47 8.32
N GLY A 146 -11.77 -9.60 7.77
CA GLY A 146 -13.17 -9.99 7.89
C GLY A 146 -14.13 -9.03 7.18
N LEU A 147 -13.67 -8.39 6.10
CA LEU A 147 -14.51 -7.51 5.29
C LEU A 147 -15.59 -8.31 4.58
N VAL A 148 -16.77 -7.70 4.48
CA VAL A 148 -17.94 -8.27 3.79
C VAL A 148 -18.21 -7.43 2.56
N ALA A 149 -18.51 -8.08 1.43
CA ALA A 149 -18.87 -7.41 0.19
C ALA A 149 -20.04 -6.44 0.42
N GLY A 150 -19.93 -5.23 -0.14
CA GLY A 150 -20.92 -4.17 0.04
C GLY A 150 -20.77 -3.35 1.33
N ALA A 151 -19.93 -3.76 2.29
CA ALA A 151 -19.58 -2.92 3.43
C ALA A 151 -18.83 -1.66 2.97
N THR A 152 -18.81 -0.62 3.81
CA THR A 152 -18.14 0.66 3.49
C THR A 152 -16.92 0.87 4.38
N ILE A 153 -15.78 1.12 3.74
CA ILE A 153 -14.58 1.68 4.37
C ILE A 153 -14.67 3.20 4.23
N SER A 154 -14.68 3.91 5.35
CA SER A 154 -14.63 5.36 5.42
C SER A 154 -13.25 5.80 5.85
N VAL A 155 -12.71 6.77 5.13
CA VAL A 155 -11.53 7.55 5.52
C VAL A 155 -11.97 8.99 5.72
N ARG A 156 -11.60 9.62 6.84
CA ARG A 156 -12.09 10.96 7.19
C ARG A 156 -10.99 11.81 7.80
N ALA A 157 -11.06 13.11 7.53
CA ALA A 157 -10.24 14.10 8.20
C ALA A 157 -11.03 14.64 9.39
N ARG A 158 -10.67 14.22 10.60
CA ARG A 158 -11.27 14.76 11.82
C ARG A 158 -10.48 15.97 12.26
N VAL A 159 -11.07 17.15 12.23
CA VAL A 159 -10.38 18.42 12.48
C VAL A 159 -11.07 19.18 13.60
N SER A 160 -10.29 19.81 14.46
CA SER A 160 -10.78 20.72 15.49
C SER A 160 -10.13 22.08 15.35
N PHE A 161 -10.96 23.11 15.41
CA PHE A 161 -10.57 24.50 15.28
C PHE A 161 -10.95 25.29 16.55
N PRO A 162 -10.25 25.09 17.68
CA PRO A 162 -10.61 25.63 18.99
C PRO A 162 -10.60 27.17 19.11
N GLN A 163 -10.24 27.91 18.05
CA GLN A 163 -10.16 29.37 18.01
C GLN A 163 -10.81 29.93 16.74
N ALA A 164 -10.92 31.26 16.62
CA ALA A 164 -11.47 31.90 15.44
C ALA A 164 -10.50 31.83 14.24
N PHE A 165 -10.85 31.02 13.23
CA PHE A 165 -10.14 30.93 11.96
C PHE A 165 -11.01 31.47 10.81
N THR A 166 -10.44 31.78 9.64
CA THR A 166 -11.20 32.32 8.47
C THR A 166 -11.28 31.40 7.27
N LEU A 167 -10.33 30.47 7.09
CA LEU A 167 -10.17 29.72 5.84
C LEU A 167 -9.94 28.23 6.09
N GLY A 168 -10.91 27.56 6.70
CA GLY A 168 -10.84 26.11 6.92
C GLY A 168 -10.80 25.35 5.61
N ARG A 169 -9.80 24.47 5.44
CA ARG A 169 -9.77 23.45 4.40
C ARG A 169 -9.43 22.13 5.07
N ALA A 170 -10.10 21.07 4.65
CA ALA A 170 -9.79 19.72 5.09
C ALA A 170 -9.78 18.79 3.88
N SER A 171 -8.87 17.82 3.87
CA SER A 171 -8.81 16.81 2.83
C SER A 171 -8.32 15.49 3.39
N VAL A 172 -8.67 14.42 2.71
CA VAL A 172 -8.04 13.11 2.86
C VAL A 172 -7.52 12.66 1.51
N ASP A 173 -6.34 12.07 1.49
CA ASP A 173 -5.75 11.44 0.31
C ASP A 173 -5.04 10.15 0.73
N GLY A 174 -5.12 9.11 -0.09
CA GLY A 174 -4.60 7.81 0.23
C GLY A 174 -5.00 6.71 -0.75
N SER A 175 -4.81 5.48 -0.31
CA SER A 175 -5.11 4.27 -1.07
C SER A 175 -5.63 3.16 -0.18
N ILE A 176 -6.42 2.28 -0.80
CA ILE A 176 -6.86 1.01 -0.26
C ILE A 176 -6.36 -0.08 -1.20
N LEU A 177 -5.64 -1.04 -0.68
CA LEU A 177 -5.30 -2.27 -1.38
C LEU A 177 -6.20 -3.38 -0.83
N PHE A 178 -7.25 -3.72 -1.57
CA PHE A 178 -8.08 -4.87 -1.23
C PHE A 178 -7.34 -6.17 -1.54
N LEU A 179 -7.53 -7.18 -0.69
CA LEU A 179 -6.93 -8.50 -0.80
C LEU A 179 -8.03 -9.56 -0.67
N ARG A 180 -8.02 -10.55 -1.56
CA ARG A 180 -8.92 -11.72 -1.48
C ARG A 180 -8.65 -12.55 -0.22
#